data_AF-A0A6A5Y439-F1
#
_entry.id   AF-A0A6A5Y439-F1
#
_cell.length_a   1.000
_cell.length_b   1.000
_cell.length_c   1.000
_cell.angle_alpha   90.00
_cell.angle_beta   90.00
_cell.angle_gamma   90.00
#
_symmetry.space_group_name_H-M   'P 1'
#
loop_
_entity.id
_entity.type
_entity.pdbx_description
1 polymer ?
#
loop_
_entity_poly.entity_id
_entity_poly.type
_entity_poly.pdbx_seq_one_letter_code
_entity_poly.pdbx_strand_id
1 'polypeptide(L)'
;MAEGRFKDVAYNSVEGSDNDGYVAPPRQQTLRSKAWPFVTGVLTSVAIVLVIVAARHIIEPRQKTAAEIEDEEWNHCGRSSKVAMEKGCVMEPLFYGWMPPQCVFQELTTQYPVFEDRKWFKDENMTLPISSESLWKGEHNTIYTGRQVPVTLKSPKQSIDINDQISWGALSFPVA
;
A
#
# COMPACT_ATOMS: atom_id res chain seq x y z
N MET A 1 -26.79 -38.15 21.30
CA MET A 1 -27.61 -39.35 21.04
C MET A 1 -28.90 -38.93 20.37
N ALA A 2 -29.03 -39.17 19.07
CA ALA A 2 -30.30 -39.25 18.36
C ALA A 2 -30.01 -39.92 17.00
N GLU A 3 -30.26 -41.22 16.96
CA GLU A 3 -30.32 -42.06 15.76
C GLU A 3 -31.57 -41.73 14.93
N GLY A 4 -31.45 -41.81 13.60
CA GLY A 4 -32.59 -41.72 12.68
C GLY A 4 -32.18 -42.22 11.30
N ARG A 5 -32.10 -43.54 11.11
CA ARG A 5 -33.16 -44.42 10.56
C ARG A 5 -33.20 -44.39 9.02
N PHE A 6 -32.31 -45.23 8.49
CA PHE A 6 -32.42 -46.11 7.33
C PHE A 6 -33.85 -46.23 6.76
N LYS A 7 -34.01 -45.95 5.46
CA LYS A 7 -35.19 -46.36 4.68
C LYS A 7 -34.73 -47.38 3.64
N ASP A 8 -34.96 -48.64 3.97
CA ASP A 8 -35.00 -49.74 3.01
C ASP A 8 -36.16 -49.50 2.05
N VAL A 9 -35.85 -49.36 0.77
CA VAL A 9 -36.86 -49.41 -0.29
C VAL A 9 -36.96 -50.86 -0.74
N ALA A 10 -38.16 -51.39 -0.57
CA ALA A 10 -38.56 -52.75 -0.84
C ALA A 10 -38.31 -53.17 -2.30
N TYR A 11 -37.72 -54.36 -2.44
CA TYR A 11 -37.67 -55.13 -3.67
C TYR A 11 -39.06 -55.68 -3.99
N ASN A 12 -39.63 -55.29 -5.14
CA ASN A 12 -40.74 -56.01 -5.74
C ASN A 12 -40.20 -56.84 -6.90
N SER A 13 -40.13 -58.16 -6.66
CA SER A 13 -39.94 -59.17 -7.67
C SER A 13 -41.26 -59.32 -8.44
N VAL A 14 -41.24 -59.06 -9.74
CA VAL A 14 -42.28 -59.52 -10.66
C VAL A 14 -41.59 -60.37 -11.71
N GLU A 15 -41.59 -61.68 -11.46
CA GLU A 15 -41.40 -62.68 -12.50
C GLU A 15 -42.66 -62.70 -13.36
N GLY A 16 -42.51 -62.31 -14.62
CA GLY A 16 -43.52 -62.40 -15.65
C GLY A 16 -42.84 -62.76 -16.96
N SER A 17 -42.76 -64.06 -17.21
CA SER A 17 -42.36 -64.69 -18.46
C SER A 17 -43.20 -64.15 -19.62
N ASP A 18 -42.56 -63.67 -20.69
CA ASP A 18 -42.93 -64.06 -22.07
C ASP A 18 -41.79 -63.69 -23.04
N ASN A 19 -41.31 -64.73 -23.74
CA ASN A 19 -40.33 -64.68 -24.81
C ASN A 19 -40.98 -64.10 -26.06
N ASP A 20 -40.94 -62.79 -26.22
CA ASP A 20 -41.08 -62.17 -27.54
C ASP A 20 -39.70 -61.72 -28.03
N GLY A 21 -39.34 -62.24 -29.20
CA GLY A 21 -38.09 -61.97 -29.89
C GLY A 21 -37.90 -60.50 -30.19
N TYR A 22 -37.39 -59.76 -29.22
CA TYR A 22 -36.79 -58.46 -29.43
C TYR A 22 -35.45 -58.68 -30.15
N VAL A 23 -35.49 -58.53 -31.46
CA VAL A 23 -34.31 -58.21 -32.26
C VAL A 23 -33.69 -56.98 -31.63
N ALA A 24 -32.57 -57.17 -30.91
CA ALA A 24 -31.80 -56.05 -30.39
C ALA A 24 -31.51 -55.11 -31.56
N PRO A 25 -31.86 -53.81 -31.48
CA PRO A 25 -31.43 -52.87 -32.50
C PRO A 25 -29.90 -52.94 -32.56
N PRO A 26 -29.30 -52.80 -33.75
CA PRO A 26 -27.85 -52.83 -33.87
C PRO A 26 -27.30 -51.84 -32.87
N ARG A 27 -26.40 -52.32 -32.01
CA ARG A 27 -25.64 -51.52 -31.05
C ARG A 27 -24.97 -50.44 -31.88
N GLN A 28 -25.62 -49.28 -32.01
CA GLN A 28 -25.02 -48.09 -32.57
C GLN A 28 -23.90 -47.77 -31.60
N GLN A 29 -22.73 -48.30 -31.89
CA GLN A 29 -21.48 -47.72 -31.46
C GLN A 29 -21.50 -46.34 -32.11
N THR A 30 -22.16 -45.38 -31.46
CA THR A 30 -21.85 -43.99 -31.70
C THR A 30 -20.36 -43.95 -31.43
N LEU A 31 -19.58 -43.88 -32.51
CA LEU A 31 -18.17 -43.50 -32.50
C LEU A 31 -18.15 -42.10 -31.92
N ARG A 32 -18.32 -42.02 -30.60
CA ARG A 32 -18.20 -40.82 -29.81
C ARG A 32 -16.71 -40.55 -29.84
N SER A 33 -16.31 -39.82 -30.88
CA SER A 33 -14.91 -39.61 -31.22
C SER A 33 -14.23 -39.07 -29.97
N LYS A 34 -13.19 -39.79 -29.51
CA LYS A 34 -12.42 -39.42 -28.31
C LYS A 34 -11.72 -38.05 -28.44
N ALA A 35 -11.87 -37.37 -29.59
CA ALA A 35 -11.35 -36.04 -29.89
C ALA A 35 -12.22 -34.88 -29.34
N TRP A 36 -13.52 -35.09 -29.11
CA TRP A 36 -14.42 -34.06 -28.59
C TRP A 36 -14.01 -33.42 -27.23
N PRO A 37 -13.50 -34.15 -26.23
CA PRO A 37 -13.01 -33.53 -24.99
C PRO A 37 -11.76 -32.67 -25.19
N PHE A 38 -10.90 -33.00 -26.16
CA PHE A 38 -9.71 -32.20 -26.47
C PHE A 38 -10.07 -30.89 -27.17
N VAL A 39 -10.98 -30.93 -28.14
CA VAL A 39 -11.43 -29.73 -28.87
C VAL A 39 -12.15 -28.76 -27.93
N THR A 40 -12.99 -29.26 -27.03
CA THR A 40 -13.68 -28.42 -26.04
C THR A 40 -12.70 -27.77 -25.06
N GLY A 41 -11.68 -28.49 -24.58
CA GLY A 41 -10.63 -27.93 -23.72
C GLY A 41 -9.79 -26.85 -24.41
N VAL A 42 -9.44 -27.02 -25.68
CA VAL A 42 -8.71 -26.00 -26.44
C VAL A 42 -9.56 -24.74 -26.61
N LEU A 43 -10.83 -24.88 -27.00
CA LEU A 43 -11.72 -23.73 -27.20
C LEU A 43 -11.99 -22.95 -25.90
N THR A 44 -12.16 -23.63 -24.77
CA THR A 44 -12.33 -22.95 -23.48
C THR A 44 -11.06 -22.23 -23.05
N SER A 45 -9.88 -22.83 -23.24
CA SER A 45 -8.60 -22.17 -22.93
C SER A 45 -8.42 -20.88 -23.75
N VAL A 46 -8.73 -20.91 -25.05
CA VAL A 46 -8.67 -19.73 -25.93
C VAL A 46 -9.65 -18.66 -25.48
N ALA A 47 -10.89 -19.03 -25.15
CA ALA A 47 -11.89 -18.10 -24.65
C ALA A 47 -11.44 -17.42 -23.34
N ILE A 48 -10.83 -18.17 -22.40
CA ILE A 48 -10.30 -17.62 -21.15
C ILE A 48 -9.17 -16.63 -21.43
N VAL A 49 -8.22 -16.95 -22.32
CA VAL A 49 -7.13 -16.03 -22.68
C VAL A 49 -7.67 -14.74 -23.29
N LEU A 50 -8.66 -14.83 -24.18
CA LEU A 50 -9.29 -13.65 -24.78
C LEU A 50 -9.99 -12.78 -23.74
N VAL A 51 -10.70 -13.39 -22.78
CA VAL A 51 -11.32 -12.65 -21.67
C VAL A 51 -10.26 -11.96 -20.81
N ILE A 52 -9.14 -12.61 -20.51
CA ILE A 52 -8.05 -12.00 -19.73
C ILE A 52 -7.43 -10.82 -20.48
N VAL A 53 -7.16 -10.96 -21.79
CA VAL A 53 -6.60 -9.87 -22.61
C VAL A 53 -7.58 -8.70 -22.70
N ALA A 54 -8.86 -8.97 -22.95
CA ALA A 54 -9.90 -7.93 -22.97
C ALA A 54 -10.01 -7.24 -21.60
N ALA A 55 -9.99 -8.00 -20.51
CA ALA A 55 -10.00 -7.46 -19.16
C ALA A 55 -8.78 -6.58 -18.88
N ARG A 56 -7.58 -6.94 -19.36
CA ARG A 56 -6.39 -6.08 -19.24
C ARG A 56 -6.60 -4.75 -19.96
N HIS A 57 -7.11 -4.76 -21.19
CA HIS A 57 -7.35 -3.52 -21.95
C HIS A 57 -8.49 -2.66 -21.39
N ILE A 58 -9.47 -3.26 -20.69
CA ILE A 58 -10.60 -2.52 -20.08
C ILE A 58 -10.23 -1.99 -18.69
N ILE A 59 -9.46 -2.77 -17.92
CA ILE A 59 -9.18 -2.50 -16.50
C ILE A 59 -7.87 -1.73 -16.32
N GLU A 60 -6.97 -1.70 -17.31
CA GLU A 60 -5.74 -0.90 -17.21
C GLU A 60 -6.09 0.55 -16.88
N PRO A 61 -5.73 1.03 -15.68
CA PRO A 61 -6.08 2.38 -15.27
C PRO A 61 -5.39 3.34 -16.22
N ARG A 62 -6.17 4.23 -16.83
CA ARG A 62 -5.62 5.35 -17.61
C ARG A 62 -4.61 6.07 -16.74
N GLN A 63 -3.35 6.12 -17.20
CA GLN A 63 -2.35 6.95 -16.54
C GLN A 63 -2.77 8.41 -16.68
N LYS A 64 -2.98 9.08 -15.55
CA LYS A 64 -3.26 10.52 -15.51
C LYS A 64 -2.03 11.27 -16.04
N THR A 65 -2.26 12.31 -16.83
CA THR A 65 -1.16 13.18 -17.27
C THR A 65 -0.62 13.99 -16.10
N ALA A 66 0.61 14.51 -16.20
CA ALA A 66 1.16 15.36 -15.14
C ALA A 66 0.25 16.56 -14.83
N ALA A 67 -0.31 17.21 -15.86
CA ALA A 67 -1.25 18.32 -15.68
C ALA A 67 -2.54 17.89 -14.95
N GLU A 68 -3.06 16.70 -15.26
CA GLU A 68 -4.25 16.16 -14.61
C GLU A 68 -4.01 15.81 -13.13
N ILE A 69 -2.79 15.40 -12.77
CA ILE A 69 -2.38 15.16 -11.37
C ILE A 69 -2.16 16.49 -10.61
N GLU A 70 -1.69 17.52 -11.30
CA GLU A 70 -1.48 18.86 -10.72
C GLU A 70 -2.79 19.60 -10.41
N ASP A 71 -3.86 19.28 -11.14
CA ASP A 71 -5.20 19.84 -10.96
C ASP A 71 -6.05 19.10 -9.91
N GLU A 72 -5.51 18.03 -9.30
CA GLU A 72 -6.24 17.31 -8.26
C GLU A 72 -6.37 18.15 -6.99
N GLU A 73 -7.56 18.10 -6.37
CA GLU A 73 -7.90 18.89 -5.17
C GLU A 73 -6.92 18.66 -4.01
N TRP A 74 -6.39 17.45 -3.86
CA TRP A 74 -5.43 17.13 -2.80
C TRP A 74 -4.02 17.69 -3.06
N ASN A 75 -3.69 18.10 -4.29
CA ASN A 75 -2.37 18.56 -4.69
C ASN A 75 -2.22 20.09 -4.55
N HIS A 76 -2.46 20.59 -3.34
CA HIS A 76 -2.41 22.02 -3.05
C HIS A 76 -1.06 22.66 -3.34
N CYS A 77 0.06 21.99 -3.05
CA CYS A 77 1.40 22.58 -3.23
C CYS A 77 2.05 22.26 -4.58
N GLY A 78 1.48 21.36 -5.38
CA GLY A 78 2.09 20.90 -6.62
C GLY A 78 3.30 20.00 -6.41
N ARG A 79 3.85 19.44 -7.51
CA ARG A 79 4.96 18.47 -7.45
C ARG A 79 6.34 19.07 -7.72
N SER A 80 6.42 20.37 -7.99
CA SER A 80 7.69 21.07 -8.22
C SER A 80 7.87 22.21 -7.25
N SER A 81 9.11 22.46 -6.86
CA SER A 81 9.49 23.51 -5.92
C SER A 81 9.08 24.89 -6.39
N LYS A 82 9.18 25.13 -7.71
CA LYS A 82 8.71 26.38 -8.31
C LYS A 82 7.21 26.57 -8.09
N VAL A 83 6.39 25.57 -8.41
CA VAL A 83 4.93 25.65 -8.24
C VAL A 83 4.57 25.78 -6.75
N ALA A 84 5.24 25.04 -5.87
CA ALA A 84 5.00 25.10 -4.43
C ALA A 84 5.26 26.49 -3.86
N MET A 85 6.40 27.10 -4.22
CA MET A 85 6.73 28.47 -3.81
C MET A 85 5.73 29.49 -4.40
N GLU A 86 5.34 29.34 -5.67
CA GLU A 86 4.33 30.20 -6.31
C GLU A 86 2.97 30.10 -5.60
N LYS A 87 2.62 28.91 -5.08
CA LYS A 87 1.41 28.65 -4.30
C LYS A 87 1.55 29.01 -2.80
N GLY A 88 2.71 29.53 -2.37
CA GLY A 88 2.95 29.93 -0.97
C GLY A 88 3.16 28.77 0.01
N CYS A 89 3.43 27.57 -0.51
CA CYS A 89 3.82 26.44 0.33
C CYS A 89 5.27 26.55 0.78
N VAL A 90 5.60 25.83 1.85
CA VAL A 90 6.92 25.81 2.45
C VAL A 90 7.44 24.37 2.53
N MET A 91 8.76 24.22 2.45
CA MET A 91 9.42 22.92 2.52
C MET A 91 9.44 22.43 3.96
N GLU A 92 8.94 21.23 4.20
CA GLU A 92 9.03 20.52 5.47
C GLU A 92 10.21 19.53 5.43
N PRO A 93 11.34 19.82 6.11
CA PRO A 93 12.56 19.01 6.04
C PRO A 93 12.40 17.57 6.52
N LEU A 94 11.52 17.33 7.51
CA LEU A 94 11.35 15.98 8.09
C LEU A 94 10.72 14.98 7.12
N PHE A 95 9.86 15.46 6.22
CA PHE A 95 9.21 14.64 5.19
C PHE A 95 9.78 14.89 3.79
N TYR A 96 10.72 15.83 3.66
CA TYR A 96 11.28 16.32 2.40
C TYR A 96 10.20 16.60 1.34
N GLY A 97 9.23 17.44 1.70
CA GLY A 97 8.08 17.74 0.85
C GLY A 97 7.48 19.11 1.11
N TRP A 98 6.65 19.57 0.18
CA TRP A 98 5.98 20.86 0.24
C TRP A 98 4.66 20.77 0.98
N MET A 99 4.44 21.67 1.95
CA MET A 99 3.23 21.72 2.76
C MET A 99 2.69 23.15 2.86
N PRO A 100 1.37 23.33 3.01
CA PRO A 100 0.83 24.60 3.42
C PRO A 100 1.41 25.05 4.76
N PRO A 101 1.64 26.36 5.00
CA PRO A 101 2.27 26.84 6.23
C PRO A 101 1.62 26.37 7.53
N GLN A 102 0.30 26.16 7.54
CA GLN A 102 -0.46 25.68 8.70
C GLN A 102 -0.24 24.19 9.02
N CYS A 103 0.35 23.43 8.09
CA CYS A 103 0.59 21.99 8.23
C CYS A 103 2.06 21.67 8.59
N VAL A 104 2.91 22.68 8.70
CA VAL A 104 4.33 22.53 9.03
C VAL A 104 4.49 22.20 10.50
N PHE A 105 5.37 21.26 10.81
CA PHE A 105 5.65 20.84 12.18
C PHE A 105 6.82 21.62 12.76
N GLN A 106 6.66 22.94 12.86
CA GLN A 106 7.79 23.83 13.13
C GLN A 106 8.53 23.57 14.45
N GLU A 107 7.82 23.12 15.50
CA GLU A 107 8.43 22.69 16.75
C GLU A 107 9.41 21.52 16.52
N LEU A 108 8.96 20.52 15.77
CA LEU A 108 9.74 19.32 15.45
C LEU A 108 10.91 19.65 14.54
N THR A 109 10.70 20.49 13.52
CA THR A 109 11.76 20.94 12.62
C THR A 109 12.83 21.74 13.36
N THR A 110 12.43 22.54 14.37
CA THR A 110 13.36 23.29 15.21
C THR A 110 14.15 22.36 16.14
N GLN A 111 13.48 21.34 16.69
CA GLN A 111 14.12 20.36 17.57
C GLN A 111 15.09 19.43 16.82
N TYR A 112 14.79 19.13 15.55
CA TYR A 112 15.55 18.24 14.69
C TYR A 112 15.96 18.96 13.40
N PRO A 113 17.07 19.71 13.40
CA PRO A 113 17.52 20.50 12.26
C PRO A 113 18.16 19.61 11.18
N VAL A 114 17.32 18.96 10.36
CA VAL A 114 17.67 17.94 9.37
C VAL A 114 18.70 18.41 8.33
N PHE A 115 18.71 19.71 8.01
CA PHE A 115 19.60 20.26 6.98
C PHE A 115 20.90 20.83 7.53
N GLU A 116 20.98 21.04 8.84
CA GLU A 116 22.13 21.62 9.52
C GLU A 116 22.99 20.57 10.23
N ASP A 117 22.42 19.41 10.55
CA ASP A 117 23.10 18.34 11.30
C ASP A 117 24.10 17.50 10.47
N ARG A 118 24.08 17.64 9.13
CA ARG A 118 24.95 16.89 8.22
C ARG A 118 25.16 17.59 6.88
N LYS A 119 26.13 17.07 6.12
CA LYS A 119 26.36 17.49 4.73
C LYS A 119 25.44 16.74 3.78
N TRP A 120 24.91 17.48 2.82
CA TRP A 120 24.05 17.00 1.76
C TRP A 120 24.69 17.25 0.40
N PHE A 121 24.42 16.38 -0.56
CA PHE A 121 25.07 16.36 -1.86
C PHE A 121 24.05 16.15 -2.99
N LYS A 122 24.34 16.70 -4.17
CA LYS A 122 23.49 16.54 -5.37
C LYS A 122 23.67 15.20 -6.06
N ASP A 123 24.83 14.59 -5.87
CA ASP A 123 25.26 13.37 -6.52
C ASP A 123 25.53 12.25 -5.50
N GLU A 124 25.34 11.01 -5.95
CA GLU A 124 25.57 9.81 -5.14
C GLU A 124 27.04 9.64 -4.72
N ASN A 125 27.98 10.16 -5.54
CA ASN A 125 29.41 10.13 -5.22
C ASN A 125 29.79 11.16 -4.14
N MET A 126 28.84 11.97 -3.65
CA MET A 126 29.03 12.97 -2.59
C MET A 126 30.12 14.00 -2.93
N THR A 127 30.17 14.48 -4.18
CA THR A 127 31.18 15.43 -4.65
C THR A 127 30.68 16.87 -4.75
N LEU A 128 29.37 17.06 -4.91
CA LEU A 128 28.73 18.35 -5.11
C LEU A 128 27.89 18.72 -3.88
N PRO A 129 28.47 19.42 -2.88
CA PRO A 129 27.75 19.80 -1.68
C PRO A 129 26.61 20.79 -1.97
N ILE A 130 25.53 20.69 -1.20
CA ILE A 130 24.37 21.57 -1.24
C ILE A 130 24.37 22.45 0.01
N SER A 131 24.05 23.73 -0.14
CA SER A 131 23.84 24.64 0.99
C SER A 131 22.51 24.36 1.69
N SER A 132 22.44 24.59 3.00
CA SER A 132 21.18 24.46 3.74
C SER A 132 20.07 25.33 3.15
N GLU A 133 20.38 26.55 2.72
CA GLU A 133 19.41 27.45 2.07
C GLU A 133 18.78 26.82 0.82
N SER A 134 19.57 26.14 -0.03
CA SER A 134 19.07 25.47 -1.24
C SER A 134 18.20 24.25 -0.89
N LEU A 135 18.49 23.56 0.21
CA LEU A 135 17.66 22.48 0.75
C LEU A 135 16.32 22.99 1.28
N TRP A 136 16.33 24.10 2.02
CA TRP A 136 15.10 24.77 2.51
C TRP A 136 14.23 25.33 1.38
N LYS A 137 14.84 25.68 0.24
CA LYS A 137 14.12 26.02 -1.00
C LYS A 137 13.69 24.80 -1.80
N GLY A 138 14.06 23.60 -1.37
CA GLY A 138 13.73 22.35 -2.04
C GLY A 138 14.17 22.29 -3.50
N GLU A 139 15.24 22.96 -3.89
CA GLU A 139 15.63 23.10 -5.31
C GLU A 139 16.03 21.76 -5.97
N HIS A 140 16.16 20.70 -5.17
CA HIS A 140 16.64 19.39 -5.58
C HIS A 140 15.60 18.30 -5.30
N ASN A 141 15.18 17.57 -6.32
CA ASN A 141 14.22 16.46 -6.16
C ASN A 141 14.82 15.27 -5.40
N THR A 142 16.13 15.08 -5.53
CA THR A 142 16.88 14.00 -4.88
C THR A 142 18.13 14.59 -4.27
N ILE A 143 18.42 14.22 -3.03
CA ILE A 143 19.61 14.63 -2.29
C ILE A 143 20.23 13.40 -1.62
N TYR A 144 21.55 13.44 -1.49
CA TYR A 144 22.35 12.34 -0.96
C TYR A 144 23.03 12.79 0.33
N THR A 145 23.16 11.88 1.28
CA THR A 145 23.97 12.10 2.48
C THR A 145 24.71 10.83 2.83
N GLY A 146 25.83 11.00 3.53
CA GLY A 146 26.62 9.86 4.01
C GLY A 146 25.82 9.02 5.00
N ARG A 147 26.16 7.72 5.09
CA ARG A 147 25.56 6.85 6.09
C ARG A 147 25.79 7.42 7.49
N GLN A 148 24.70 7.64 8.20
CA GLN A 148 24.77 8.03 9.60
C GLN A 148 25.20 6.82 10.41
N VAL A 149 26.36 6.91 11.06
CA VAL A 149 26.68 6.00 12.16
C VAL A 149 25.77 6.43 13.31
N PRO A 150 25.10 5.50 14.02
CA PRO A 150 24.27 5.87 15.15
C PRO A 150 25.11 6.70 16.10
N VAL A 151 24.70 7.95 16.30
CA VAL A 151 25.17 8.77 17.40
C VAL A 151 24.77 7.98 18.62
N THR A 152 25.72 7.33 19.30
CA THR A 152 25.48 6.80 20.64
C THR A 152 24.92 7.99 21.38
N LEU A 153 23.64 7.91 21.77
CA LEU A 153 23.00 8.95 22.56
C LEU A 153 23.90 9.11 23.78
N LYS A 154 24.81 10.09 23.75
CA LYS A 154 25.29 10.72 24.96
C LYS A 154 24.05 11.40 25.47
N SER A 155 23.25 10.63 26.21
CA SER A 155 22.26 11.14 27.12
C SER A 155 22.88 12.39 27.74
N PRO A 156 22.27 13.58 27.56
CA PRO A 156 22.63 14.69 28.39
C PRO A 156 22.54 14.14 29.81
N LYS A 157 23.65 14.16 30.55
CA LYS A 157 23.56 14.01 32.00
C LYS A 157 22.79 15.24 32.48
N GLN A 158 21.47 15.19 32.38
CA GLN A 158 20.60 16.06 33.11
C GLN A 158 20.59 15.46 34.51
N SER A 159 21.66 15.75 35.26
CA SER A 159 21.62 15.65 36.71
C SER A 159 20.63 16.71 37.16
N ILE A 160 19.35 16.32 37.23
CA ILE A 160 18.40 17.00 38.08
C ILE A 160 18.92 16.72 39.48
N ASP A 161 19.56 17.72 40.08
CA ASP A 161 19.88 17.69 41.49
C ASP A 161 18.54 17.71 42.24
N ILE A 162 18.19 16.60 42.88
CA ILE A 162 16.97 16.43 43.66
C ILE A 162 16.95 17.35 44.89
N ASN A 163 18.06 18.05 45.21
CA ASN A 163 18.11 18.96 46.35
C ASN A 163 17.60 20.39 46.09
N ASP A 164 17.30 20.79 44.85
CA ASP A 164 16.91 22.18 44.56
C ASP A 164 15.39 22.47 44.61
N GLN A 165 14.57 21.51 45.07
CA GLN A 165 13.15 21.74 45.36
C GLN A 165 12.75 21.24 46.76
N ILE A 166 13.36 21.83 47.79
CA ILE A 166 12.72 21.90 49.12
C ILE A 166 12.80 23.34 49.62
N SER A 167 11.98 24.21 49.01
CA SER A 167 11.54 25.46 49.63
C SER A 167 10.08 25.25 50.04
N TRP A 168 9.86 24.70 51.23
CA TRP A 168 8.54 24.68 51.85
C TRP A 168 8.09 26.12 52.13
N GLY A 169 7.28 26.68 51.23
CA GLY A 169 6.45 27.83 51.54
C GLY A 169 5.41 27.40 52.57
N ALA A 170 5.60 27.78 53.82
CA ALA A 170 4.63 27.59 54.88
C ALA A 170 3.36 28.41 54.56
N LEU A 171 2.33 27.73 54.04
CA LEU A 171 0.98 28.29 53.99
C LEU A 171 0.28 27.97 55.30
N SER A 172 0.28 28.96 56.19
CA SER A 172 -0.57 29.00 57.38
C SER A 172 -2.01 29.28 56.95
N PHE A 173 -2.89 28.29 57.12
CA PHE A 173 -4.34 28.49 57.03
C PHE A 173 -4.86 29.02 58.37
N PRO A 174 -5.59 30.15 58.42
CA PRO A 174 -6.33 30.54 59.60
C PRO A 174 -7.55 29.64 59.76
N VAL A 175 -7.73 29.12 60.97
CA VAL A 175 -8.98 28.50 61.43
C VAL A 175 -9.94 29.63 61.79
N ALA A 176 -11.11 29.67 61.15
CA ALA A 176 -12.32 30.35 61.61
C ALA A 176 -13.54 29.56 61.12
#